data_AF-A0A1E5IX47-F1
#
_entry.id   AF-A0A1E5IX47-F1
#
_cell.length_a   1.000
_cell.length_b   1.000
_cell.length_c   1.000
_cell.angle_alpha   90.00
_cell.angle_beta   90.00
_cell.angle_gamma   90.00
#
_symmetry.space_group_name_H-M   'P 1'
#
loop_
_entity.id
_entity.type
_entity.pdbx_description
1 polymer ?
#
loop_
_entity_poly.entity_id
_entity_poly.type
_entity_poly.pdbx_seq_one_letter_code
_entity_poly.pdbx_strand_id
1 'polypeptide(L)'
;MIEFTDSFSQACVAEACAAFPDLRRRLMVELILPMFARPLNERGETTGQPIIKPSPTLHKTLLFVSPRDLVEHLPKEISFCRYHCTCNEYGQPTDVWQRSINGIYYNHGSNQQPNWSVHT
;
A
#
# COMPACT_ATOMS: atom_id res chain seq x y z
N MET A 1 5.51 3.45 -2.72
CA MET A 1 5.81 4.29 -1.54
C MET A 1 4.56 4.45 -0.70
N ILE A 2 4.62 4.32 0.63
CA ILE A 2 3.51 4.67 1.52
C ILE A 2 3.78 6.08 2.08
N GLU A 3 2.77 6.93 2.01
CA GLU A 3 2.74 8.27 2.63
C GLU A 3 1.58 8.33 3.63
N PHE A 4 1.71 9.21 4.62
CA PHE A 4 0.64 9.54 5.57
C PHE A 4 0.40 11.05 5.52
N THR A 5 -0.85 11.46 5.72
CA THR A 5 -1.22 12.89 5.81
C THR A 5 -0.74 13.54 7.11
N ASP A 6 -0.59 12.75 8.17
CA ASP A 6 -0.29 13.20 9.52
C ASP A 6 0.28 12.04 10.37
N SER A 7 0.92 12.39 11.48
CA SER A 7 1.53 11.42 12.41
C SER A 7 0.51 10.58 13.16
N PHE A 8 -0.73 11.07 13.30
CA PHE A 8 -1.81 10.33 13.95
C PHE A 8 -2.24 9.13 13.11
N SER A 9 -2.44 9.32 11.81
CA SER A 9 -2.72 8.28 10.84
C SER A 9 -1.59 7.25 10.82
N GLN A 10 -0.34 7.69 10.87
CA GLN A 10 0.81 6.80 10.95
C GLN A 10 0.78 5.91 12.20
N ALA A 11 0.51 6.50 13.37
CA ALA A 11 0.41 5.76 14.63
C ALA A 11 -0.77 4.75 14.64
N CYS A 12 -1.94 5.16 14.15
CA CYS A 12 -3.12 4.29 14.09
C CYS A 12 -2.91 3.10 13.16
N VAL A 13 -2.31 3.32 11.99
CA VAL A 13 -2.01 2.22 11.05
C VAL A 13 -0.92 1.31 11.62
N ALA A 14 0.08 1.85 12.32
CA ALA A 14 1.09 1.05 12.99
C ALA A 14 0.46 0.12 14.05
N GLU A 15 -0.43 0.65 14.90
CA GLU A 15 -1.14 -0.14 15.91
C GLU A 15 -2.05 -1.19 15.26
N ALA A 16 -2.81 -0.84 14.22
CA ALA A 16 -3.65 -1.79 13.49
C ALA A 16 -2.83 -2.94 12.86
N CYS A 17 -1.63 -2.63 12.35
CA CYS A 17 -0.70 -3.63 11.82
C CYS A 17 -0.07 -4.51 12.90
N ALA A 18 0.17 -3.96 14.11
CA ALA A 18 0.68 -4.70 15.25
C ALA A 18 -0.38 -5.67 15.80
N ALA A 19 -1.62 -5.20 15.93
CA ALA A 19 -2.76 -5.98 16.38
C ALA A 19 -3.19 -7.06 15.36
N PHE A 20 -3.00 -6.83 14.06
CA PHE A 20 -3.41 -7.75 13.00
C PHE A 20 -2.34 -7.93 11.90
N PRO A 21 -1.47 -8.94 12.02
CA PRO A 21 -0.38 -9.19 11.06
C PRO A 21 -0.83 -9.43 9.62
N ASP A 22 -2.05 -9.90 9.41
CA ASP A 22 -2.62 -10.11 8.07
C ASP A 22 -2.93 -8.79 7.36
N LEU A 23 -3.36 -7.73 8.08
CA LEU A 23 -3.48 -6.37 7.52
C LEU A 23 -2.10 -5.87 7.11
N ARG A 24 -1.08 -6.06 7.96
CA ARG A 24 0.31 -5.73 7.60
C ARG A 24 0.74 -6.43 6.31
N ARG A 25 0.47 -7.74 6.16
CA ARG A 25 0.79 -8.49 4.94
C ARG A 25 0.07 -7.93 3.72
N ARG A 26 -1.22 -7.61 3.85
CA ARG A 26 -2.00 -6.99 2.77
C ARG A 26 -1.41 -5.66 2.34
N LEU A 27 -1.17 -4.74 3.28
CA LEU A 27 -0.54 -3.45 2.99
C LEU A 27 0.84 -3.61 2.35
N MET A 28 1.65 -4.59 2.78
CA MET A 28 2.96 -4.87 2.19
C MET A 28 2.87 -5.32 0.73
N VAL A 29 1.99 -6.28 0.42
CA VAL A 29 1.81 -6.82 -0.94
C VAL A 29 1.17 -5.77 -1.85
N GLU A 30 0.21 -5.02 -1.33
CA GLU A 30 -0.62 -4.12 -2.13
C GLU A 30 0.03 -2.73 -2.35
N LEU A 31 0.85 -2.23 -1.41
CA LEU A 31 1.18 -0.80 -1.35
C LEU A 31 2.68 -0.47 -1.31
N ILE A 32 3.58 -1.44 -1.04
CA ILE A 32 4.99 -1.12 -0.73
C ILE A 32 5.94 -1.36 -1.90
N LEU A 33 5.90 -2.53 -2.56
CA LEU A 33 6.88 -2.88 -3.57
C LEU A 33 6.23 -3.50 -4.82
N PRO A 34 6.47 -2.95 -6.02
CA PRO A 34 6.13 -3.65 -7.25
C PRO A 34 6.93 -4.96 -7.33
N MET A 35 6.28 -6.04 -7.74
CA MET A 35 6.98 -7.28 -8.03
C MET A 35 7.82 -7.11 -9.29
N PHE A 36 9.14 -7.29 -9.18
CA PHE A 36 10.01 -7.34 -10.34
C PHE A 36 9.78 -8.63 -11.11
N ALA A 37 9.37 -8.51 -12.38
CA ALA A 37 9.27 -9.65 -13.27
C ALA A 37 10.67 -10.25 -13.50
N ARG A 38 10.80 -11.56 -13.32
CA ARG A 38 12.00 -12.30 -13.68
C ARG A 38 11.83 -12.81 -15.11
N PRO A 39 12.87 -12.74 -15.97
CA PRO A 39 12.81 -13.37 -17.29
C PRO A 39 12.62 -14.88 -17.11
N LEU A 40 11.61 -15.43 -17.78
CA LEU A 40 11.31 -16.87 -17.78
C LEU A 40 11.62 -17.47 -19.16
N ASN A 41 12.03 -18.73 -19.24
CA ASN A 41 12.04 -19.48 -20.50
C ASN A 41 10.61 -19.89 -20.89
N GLU A 42 10.49 -20.52 -22.04
CA GLU A 42 9.24 -21.13 -22.54
C GLU A 42 8.65 -22.20 -21.60
N ARG A 43 9.42 -22.69 -20.62
CA ARG A 43 8.99 -23.66 -19.61
C ARG A 43 8.57 -23.00 -18.28
N GLY A 44 8.63 -21.67 -18.18
CA GLY A 44 8.30 -20.92 -16.97
C GLY A 44 9.41 -20.88 -15.91
N GLU A 45 10.62 -21.34 -16.24
CA GLU A 45 11.77 -21.34 -15.33
C GLU A 45 12.55 -20.03 -15.48
N THR A 46 13.13 -19.53 -14.39
CA THR A 46 13.91 -18.28 -14.41
C THR A 46 15.21 -18.46 -15.19
N THR A 47 15.46 -17.64 -16.21
CA THR A 47 16.57 -17.81 -17.17
C THR A 47 17.76 -16.88 -16.97
N GLY A 48 17.69 -15.91 -16.06
CA GLY A 48 18.74 -14.90 -15.95
C GLY A 48 18.81 -14.19 -14.60
N GLN A 49 19.89 -13.43 -14.44
CA GLN A 49 20.07 -12.51 -13.31
C GLN A 49 19.00 -11.42 -13.35
N PRO A 50 18.54 -10.90 -12.19
CA PRO A 50 17.57 -9.82 -12.16
C PRO A 50 18.14 -8.59 -12.86
N ILE A 51 17.48 -8.14 -13.93
CA ILE A 51 17.83 -6.88 -14.59
C ILE A 51 17.05 -5.77 -13.89
N ILE A 52 17.71 -5.05 -12.99
CA ILE A 52 17.12 -3.89 -12.32
C ILE A 52 17.04 -2.76 -13.36
N LYS A 53 15.83 -2.46 -13.83
CA LYS A 53 15.53 -1.31 -14.69
C LYS A 53 14.53 -0.39 -14.01
N PRO A 54 14.65 0.94 -14.17
CA PRO A 54 13.63 1.87 -13.74
C PRO A 54 12.27 1.52 -14.36
N SER A 55 11.22 1.55 -13.53
CA SER A 55 9.85 1.45 -14.01
C SER A 55 9.48 2.74 -14.74
N PRO A 56 8.76 2.69 -15.88
CA PRO A 56 8.26 3.88 -16.56
C PRO A 56 7.18 4.61 -15.73
N THR A 57 6.70 3.98 -14.66
CA THR A 57 5.67 4.52 -13.78
C THR A 57 6.05 4.28 -12.33
N LEU A 58 5.96 5.33 -11.51
CA LEU A 58 6.11 5.27 -10.06
C LEU A 58 4.74 5.26 -9.40
N HIS A 59 4.58 4.47 -8.34
CA HIS A 59 3.35 4.39 -7.56
C HIS A 59 3.57 4.81 -6.11
N LYS A 60 2.58 5.51 -5.56
CA LYS A 60 2.50 5.78 -4.14
C LYS A 60 1.09 5.61 -3.61
N THR A 61 0.99 5.29 -2.34
CA THR A 61 -0.27 5.17 -1.61
C THR A 61 -0.24 6.13 -0.45
N LEU A 62 -1.25 6.98 -0.36
CA LEU A 62 -1.52 7.81 0.80
C LEU A 62 -2.48 7.04 1.72
N LEU A 63 -2.14 6.89 3.00
CA LEU A 63 -3.01 6.34 4.03
C LEU A 63 -3.48 7.46 4.97
N PHE A 64 -4.74 7.40 5.37
CA PHE A 64 -5.37 8.37 6.27
C PHE A 64 -6.33 7.67 7.24
N VAL A 65 -6.34 8.12 8.49
CA VAL A 65 -7.29 7.69 9.52
C VAL A 65 -7.93 8.94 10.12
N SER A 66 -9.26 9.00 10.10
CA SER A 66 -9.99 10.04 10.82
C SER A 66 -9.94 9.77 12.32
N PRO A 67 -9.64 10.76 13.17
CA PRO A 67 -9.72 10.60 14.62
C PRO A 67 -11.12 10.16 15.11
N ARG A 68 -12.16 10.43 14.33
CA ARG A 68 -13.54 10.00 14.64
C ARG A 68 -13.76 8.51 14.47
N ASP A 69 -12.92 7.86 13.68
CA ASP A 69 -13.01 6.43 13.40
C ASP A 69 -12.20 5.61 14.41
N LEU A 70 -11.46 6.25 15.33
CA LEU A 70 -10.74 5.56 16.38
C LEU A 70 -11.69 5.10 17.48
N VAL A 71 -11.79 3.79 17.66
CA VAL A 71 -12.53 3.17 18.76
C VAL A 71 -11.51 2.58 19.73
N GLU A 72 -11.38 3.19 20.91
CA GLU A 72 -10.33 2.92 21.89
C GLU A 72 -8.91 3.09 21.31
N HIS A 73 -8.31 2.00 20.81
CA HIS A 73 -6.93 1.93 20.33
C HIS A 73 -6.80 1.47 18.87
N LEU A 74 -7.90 1.05 18.23
CA LEU A 74 -7.89 0.64 16.83
C LEU A 74 -8.87 1.47 16.00
N PRO A 75 -8.48 1.88 14.78
CA PRO A 75 -9.42 2.54 13.88
C PRO A 75 -10.44 1.55 13.34
N LYS A 76 -11.65 2.04 13.06
CA LYS A 76 -12.68 1.33 12.32
C LYS A 76 -12.36 1.29 10.83
N GLU A 77 -11.77 2.38 10.33
CA GLU A 77 -11.46 2.58 8.91
C GLU A 77 -10.05 3.15 8.72
N ILE A 78 -9.37 2.67 7.69
CA ILE A 78 -8.13 3.26 7.16
C ILE A 78 -8.40 3.57 5.70
N SER A 79 -8.53 4.85 5.38
CA SER A 79 -8.68 5.32 4.00
C SER A 79 -7.35 5.20 3.26
N PHE A 80 -7.41 4.84 1.97
CA PHE A 80 -6.23 4.87 1.11
C PHE A 80 -6.54 5.43 -0.27
N CYS A 81 -5.54 6.13 -0.82
CA CYS A 81 -5.59 6.66 -2.17
C CYS A 81 -4.29 6.32 -2.89
N ARG A 82 -4.39 5.67 -4.05
CA ARG A 82 -3.23 5.31 -4.87
C ARG A 82 -3.03 6.33 -5.97
N TYR A 83 -1.80 6.77 -6.12
CA TYR A 83 -1.35 7.67 -7.17
C TYR A 83 -0.30 6.98 -8.04
N HIS A 84 -0.24 7.42 -9.29
CA HIS A 84 0.81 7.05 -10.22
C HIS A 84 1.38 8.29 -10.89
N CYS A 85 2.62 8.20 -11.36
CA CYS A 85 3.32 9.27 -12.08
C CYS A 85 4.25 8.65 -13.12
N THR A 86 4.31 9.26 -14.31
CA THR A 86 5.27 8.89 -15.36
C THR A 86 6.69 9.22 -14.93
N CYS A 87 7.64 8.36 -15.31
CA CYS A 87 9.06 8.53 -15.00
C CYS A 87 9.91 8.76 -16.25
N ASN A 88 11.05 9.45 -16.07
CA ASN A 88 12.12 9.46 -17.07
C ASN A 88 12.91 8.14 -17.10
N GLU A 89 13.90 8.06 -17.97
CA GLU A 89 14.79 6.89 -18.13
C GLU A 89 15.55 6.49 -16.85
N TYR A 90 15.68 7.41 -15.88
CA TYR A 90 16.32 7.17 -14.58
C TYR A 90 15.32 6.81 -13.46
N GLY A 91 14.02 6.74 -13.76
CA GLY A 91 12.97 6.43 -12.77
C GLY A 91 12.50 7.63 -11.95
N GLN A 92 12.87 8.85 -12.32
CA GLN A 92 12.45 10.06 -11.62
C GLN A 92 11.09 10.52 -12.14
N PRO A 93 10.15 10.94 -11.27
CA PRO A 93 8.84 11.42 -11.69
C PRO A 93 8.97 12.69 -12.54
N THR A 94 8.30 12.73 -13.69
CA THR A 94 8.36 13.87 -14.65
C THR A 94 7.02 14.59 -14.82
N ASP A 95 5.96 14.12 -14.18
CA ASP A 95 4.60 14.62 -14.37
C ASP A 95 3.87 14.81 -13.02
N VAL A 96 2.66 15.33 -13.06
CA VAL A 96 1.76 15.45 -11.91
C VAL A 96 1.28 14.06 -11.49
N TRP A 97 1.23 13.83 -10.18
CA TRP A 97 0.67 12.61 -9.62
C TRP A 97 -0.81 12.48 -9.94
N GLN A 98 -1.18 11.41 -10.64
CA GLN A 98 -2.56 11.11 -11.00
C GLN A 98 -3.16 10.08 -10.05
N ARG A 99 -4.34 10.37 -9.52
CA ARG A 99 -5.09 9.42 -8.69
C ARG A 99 -5.59 8.27 -9.56
N SER A 100 -5.35 7.04 -9.11
CA SER A 100 -5.73 5.80 -9.81
C SER A 100 -6.82 5.02 -9.09
N ILE A 101 -6.74 4.90 -7.76
CA ILE A 101 -7.67 4.12 -6.93
C ILE A 101 -7.93 4.89 -5.63
N ASN A 102 -9.16 4.82 -5.14
CA ASN A 102 -9.52 5.25 -3.80
C ASN A 102 -10.23 4.08 -3.11
N GLY A 103 -10.02 3.90 -1.81
CA GLY A 103 -10.63 2.79 -1.10
C GLY A 103 -10.46 2.91 0.41
N ILE A 104 -10.97 1.91 1.10
CA ILE A 104 -10.89 1.79 2.56
C ILE A 104 -10.49 0.37 2.96
N TYR A 105 -9.64 0.26 3.97
CA TYR A 105 -9.59 -0.95 4.79
C TYR A 105 -10.58 -0.76 5.94
N TYR A 106 -11.55 -1.66 6.03
CA TYR A 106 -12.61 -1.61 7.03
C TYR A 106 -12.46 -2.77 8.02
N ASN A 107 -12.52 -2.46 9.31
CA ASN A 107 -12.55 -3.46 10.37
C ASN A 107 -13.99 -3.88 10.68
N HIS A 108 -14.42 -5.03 10.19
CA HIS A 108 -15.75 -5.61 10.51
C HIS A 108 -15.82 -6.22 11.92
N GLY A 109 -14.67 -6.41 12.56
CA GLY A 109 -14.55 -7.02 13.87
C GLY A 109 -14.63 -6.01 15.02
N SER A 110 -14.13 -6.46 16.17
CA SER A 110 -13.92 -5.63 17.37
C SER A 110 -12.44 -5.35 17.58
N ASN A 111 -12.10 -4.64 18.65
CA ASN A 111 -10.71 -4.42 19.03
C ASN A 111 -10.01 -5.70 19.52
N GLN A 112 -10.77 -6.63 20.11
CA GLN A 112 -10.24 -7.92 20.60
C GLN A 112 -10.12 -8.95 19.47
N GLN A 113 -10.98 -8.85 18.45
CA GLN A 113 -11.02 -9.75 17.30
C GLN A 113 -11.17 -8.92 16.01
N PRO A 114 -10.09 -8.24 15.58
CA PRO A 114 -10.14 -7.43 14.37
C PRO A 114 -10.34 -8.32 13.14
N ASN A 115 -11.14 -7.83 12.19
CA ASN A 115 -11.41 -8.51 10.92
C ASN A 115 -11.38 -7.49 9.79
N TRP A 116 -10.22 -7.36 9.16
CA TRP A 116 -9.97 -6.35 8.14
C TRP A 116 -10.26 -6.85 6.72
N SER A 117 -11.03 -6.06 5.97
CA SER A 117 -11.28 -6.26 4.54
C SER A 117 -11.03 -4.99 3.74
N VAL A 118 -10.69 -5.12 2.47
CA VAL A 118 -10.49 -3.99 1.55
C VAL A 118 -11.74 -3.74 0.70
N HIS A 119 -12.08 -2.47 0.50
CA HIS A 119 -13.13 -2.00 -0.41
C HIS A 119 -12.56 -0.90 -1.30
N THR A 120 -12.71 -1.03 -2.62
CA THR A 120 -12.18 -0.11 -3.65
C THR A 120 -13.31 0.37 -4.56
#